data_AF-A0AAV7ZF22-F1
#
_entry.id   AF-A0AAV7ZF22-F1
#
_cell.length_a   1.000
_cell.length_b   1.000
_cell.length_c   1.000
_cell.angle_alpha   90.00
_cell.angle_beta   90.00
_cell.angle_gamma   90.00
#
_symmetry.space_group_name_H-M   'P 1'
#
loop_
_entity.id
_entity.type
_entity.pdbx_description
1 polymer ?
#
loop_
_entity_poly.entity_id
_entity_poly.type
_entity_poly.pdbx_seq_one_letter_code
_entity_poly.pdbx_strand_id
1 'polypeptide(L)'
;MSTRKEEFRQTIESNGLIDTLTRILTSLYEEPERPEKPLEFLMQELGAKSHEKLTKENKDLQQKVKALKKEIKNLKSKISKYGDNEDESDENEKEKEENENENENENEKEKEKEEEESEEDEEKEKEN
;
A
#
# COMPACT_ATOMS: atom_id res chain seq x y z
N MET A 1 6.55 -15.89 -33.75
CA MET A 1 6.79 -15.11 -32.50
C MET A 1 7.21 -16.10 -31.44
N SER A 2 8.13 -15.76 -30.54
CA SER A 2 8.53 -16.67 -29.45
C SER A 2 7.36 -16.81 -28.47
N THR A 3 7.11 -18.02 -27.95
CA THR A 3 6.04 -18.33 -26.98
C THR A 3 6.04 -17.36 -25.78
N ARG A 4 7.23 -16.99 -25.29
CA ARG A 4 7.39 -16.00 -24.21
C ARG A 4 6.81 -14.62 -24.55
N LYS A 5 6.90 -14.18 -25.81
CA LYS A 5 6.31 -12.88 -26.24
C LYS A 5 4.78 -12.96 -26.31
N GLU A 6 4.24 -14.12 -26.62
CA GLU A 6 2.81 -14.35 -26.72
C GLU A 6 2.17 -14.46 -25.33
N GLU A 7 2.82 -15.17 -24.40
CA GLU A 7 2.46 -15.21 -22.98
C GLU A 7 2.49 -13.81 -22.36
N PHE A 8 3.55 -13.03 -22.58
CA PHE A 8 3.63 -11.65 -22.08
C PHE A 8 2.48 -10.78 -22.60
N ARG A 9 2.17 -10.89 -23.90
CA ARG A 9 1.05 -10.16 -24.50
C ARG A 9 -0.28 -10.59 -23.88
N GLN A 10 -0.49 -11.89 -23.69
CA GLN A 10 -1.71 -12.42 -23.10
C GLN A 10 -1.88 -12.00 -21.64
N THR A 11 -0.79 -11.93 -20.87
CA THR A 11 -0.80 -11.38 -19.50
C THR A 11 -1.18 -9.91 -19.48
N ILE A 12 -0.63 -9.08 -20.38
CA ILE A 12 -0.98 -7.66 -20.47
C ILE A 12 -2.46 -7.49 -20.88
N GLU A 13 -2.91 -8.26 -21.86
CA GLU A 13 -4.30 -8.25 -22.31
C GLU A 13 -5.27 -8.70 -21.21
N SER A 14 -4.97 -9.79 -20.51
CA SER A 14 -5.83 -10.34 -19.45
C SER A 14 -5.90 -9.44 -18.22
N ASN A 15 -4.82 -8.72 -17.90
CA ASN A 15 -4.82 -7.73 -16.81
C ASN A 15 -5.48 -6.40 -17.19
N GLY A 16 -6.00 -6.25 -18.41
CA GLY A 16 -6.68 -5.02 -18.85
C GLY A 16 -5.75 -3.82 -19.00
N LEU A 17 -4.43 -4.04 -19.06
CA LEU A 17 -3.46 -2.95 -19.23
C LEU A 17 -3.63 -2.27 -20.59
N ILE A 18 -3.92 -3.03 -21.65
CA ILE A 18 -4.18 -2.47 -22.99
C ILE A 18 -5.41 -1.57 -22.97
N ASP A 19 -6.51 -2.02 -22.36
CA ASP A 19 -7.75 -1.26 -22.28
C ASP A 19 -7.59 0.01 -21.44
N THR A 20 -6.84 -0.08 -20.34
CA THR A 20 -6.53 1.06 -19.48
C THR A 20 -5.70 2.10 -20.22
N LEU A 21 -4.61 1.68 -20.89
CA LEU A 21 -3.78 2.58 -21.70
C LEU A 21 -4.59 3.20 -22.85
N THR A 22 -5.45 2.42 -23.51
CA THR A 22 -6.32 2.90 -24.58
C THR A 22 -7.27 3.98 -24.06
N ARG A 23 -7.92 3.77 -22.91
CA ARG A 23 -8.81 4.75 -22.30
C ARG A 23 -8.09 6.05 -21.95
N ILE A 24 -6.88 5.97 -21.39
CA ILE A 24 -6.10 7.15 -21.03
C ILE A 24 -5.67 7.92 -22.28
N LEU A 25 -5.23 7.21 -23.33
CA LEU A 25 -4.89 7.83 -24.61
C LEU A 25 -6.10 8.50 -25.24
N THR A 26 -7.27 7.85 -25.25
CA THR A 26 -8.51 8.45 -25.74
C THR A 26 -8.89 9.70 -24.95
N SER A 27 -8.81 9.65 -23.61
CA SER A 27 -9.04 10.82 -22.73
C SER A 27 -8.12 11.98 -23.07
N LEU A 28 -6.82 11.71 -23.30
CA LEU A 28 -5.83 12.71 -23.74
C LEU A 28 -6.14 13.34 -25.10
N TYR A 29 -6.83 12.62 -25.99
CA TYR A 29 -7.25 13.14 -27.30
C TYR A 29 -8.60 13.87 -27.26
N GLU A 30 -9.45 13.55 -26.28
CA GLU A 30 -10.77 14.17 -26.08
C GLU A 30 -10.70 15.47 -25.28
N GLU A 31 -9.64 15.71 -24.50
CA GLU A 31 -9.42 16.98 -23.82
C GLU A 31 -9.22 18.13 -24.83
N PRO A 32 -10.02 19.22 -24.74
CA PRO A 32 -9.95 20.34 -25.69
C PRO A 32 -8.63 21.13 -25.60
N GLU A 33 -7.96 21.08 -24.45
CA GLU A 33 -6.62 21.61 -24.23
C GLU A 33 -5.68 20.46 -23.90
N ARG A 34 -4.67 20.22 -24.74
CA ARG A 34 -3.66 19.20 -24.44
C ARG A 34 -2.95 19.59 -23.13
N PRO A 35 -2.82 18.68 -22.16
CA PRO A 35 -2.06 18.98 -20.95
C PRO A 35 -0.63 19.38 -21.34
N GLU A 36 -0.13 20.48 -20.77
CA GLU A 36 1.24 20.97 -21.03
C GLU A 36 2.30 19.89 -20.79
N LYS A 37 1.97 18.90 -19.95
CA LYS A 37 2.82 17.76 -19.58
C LYS A 37 2.05 16.43 -19.68
N PRO A 38 1.94 15.84 -20.88
CA PRO A 38 1.17 14.59 -21.10
C PRO A 38 1.68 13.40 -20.28
N LEU A 39 2.98 13.32 -20.06
CA LEU A 39 3.58 12.27 -19.23
C LEU A 39 3.14 12.38 -17.76
N GLU A 40 3.03 13.60 -17.24
CA GLU A 40 2.58 13.80 -15.86
C GLU A 40 1.11 13.42 -15.67
N PHE A 41 0.28 13.67 -16.69
CA PHE A 41 -1.12 13.25 -16.73
C PHE A 41 -1.24 11.73 -16.76
N LEU A 42 -0.47 11.07 -17.63
CA LEU A 42 -0.43 9.61 -17.72
C LEU A 42 -0.03 8.97 -16.38
N MET A 43 1.00 9.50 -15.71
CA MET A 43 1.41 9.00 -14.39
C MET A 43 0.36 9.21 -13.30
N GLN A 44 -0.47 10.25 -13.43
CA GLN A 44 -1.57 10.50 -12.51
C GLN A 44 -2.73 9.54 -12.75
N GLU A 45 -3.15 9.34 -14.00
CA GLU A 45 -4.19 8.39 -14.40
C GLU A 45 -3.83 6.93 -14.08
N LEU A 46 -2.54 6.58 -14.19
CA LEU A 46 -2.02 5.28 -13.77
C LEU A 46 -1.89 5.14 -12.24
N GLY A 47 -2.26 6.16 -11.47
CA GLY A 47 -2.26 6.11 -10.00
C GLY A 47 -0.89 6.19 -9.34
N ALA A 48 0.21 6.29 -10.10
CA ALA A 48 1.57 6.30 -9.56
C ALA A 48 1.81 7.48 -8.59
N LYS A 49 1.35 8.69 -8.96
CA LYS A 49 1.41 9.87 -8.07
C LYS A 49 0.43 9.78 -6.88
N SER A 50 -0.67 9.05 -7.03
CA SER A 50 -1.66 8.85 -5.97
C SER A 50 -1.14 7.90 -4.90
N HIS A 51 -0.46 6.82 -5.30
CA HIS A 51 0.10 5.83 -4.39
C HIS A 51 1.16 6.41 -3.46
N GLU A 52 2.10 7.23 -3.95
CA GLU A 52 3.10 7.90 -3.11
C GLU A 52 2.46 8.88 -2.10
N LYS A 53 1.44 9.63 -2.54
CA LYS A 53 0.72 10.55 -1.66
C LYS A 53 -0.06 9.80 -0.58
N LEU A 54 -0.79 8.74 -0.97
CA LEU A 54 -1.58 7.91 -0.08
C LEU A 54 -0.71 7.17 0.94
N THR A 55 0.43 6.61 0.51
CA THR A 55 1.37 5.94 1.43
C THR A 55 1.96 6.89 2.45
N LYS A 56 2.31 8.12 2.05
CA LYS A 56 2.76 9.16 2.98
C LYS A 56 1.66 9.57 3.96
N GLU A 57 0.45 9.82 3.47
CA GLU A 57 -0.68 10.20 4.30
C GLU A 57 -1.05 9.10 5.30
N ASN A 58 -1.02 7.83 4.88
CA ASN A 58 -1.27 6.69 5.75
C ASN A 58 -0.22 6.60 6.87
N LYS A 59 1.07 6.77 6.56
CA LYS A 59 2.13 6.85 7.59
C LYS A 59 1.91 7.99 8.58
N ASP A 60 1.57 9.18 8.10
CA ASP A 60 1.31 10.35 8.95
C ASP A 60 0.08 10.12 9.86
N LEU A 61 -0.99 9.50 9.33
CA LEU A 61 -2.18 9.15 10.10
C LEU A 61 -1.88 8.07 11.14
N GLN A 62 -1.14 7.02 10.79
CA GLN A 62 -0.71 5.98 11.73
C GLN A 62 0.10 6.58 12.89
N GLN A 63 1.01 7.53 12.61
CA GLN A 63 1.76 8.22 13.66
C GLN A 63 0.86 9.04 14.59
N LYS A 64 -0.12 9.77 14.04
CA LYS A 64 -1.10 10.51 14.83
C LYS A 64 -1.95 9.58 15.70
N VAL A 65 -2.41 8.46 15.17
CA VAL A 65 -3.17 7.45 15.92
C VAL A 65 -2.32 6.92 17.07
N LYS A 66 -1.05 6.56 16.84
CA LYS A 66 -0.13 6.11 17.90
C LYS A 66 0.07 7.17 18.98
N ALA A 67 0.26 8.43 18.59
CA ALA A 67 0.42 9.53 19.54
C ALA A 67 -0.84 9.75 20.39
N LEU A 68 -2.02 9.80 19.76
CA LEU A 68 -3.30 9.96 20.45
C LEU A 68 -3.63 8.77 21.35
N LYS A 69 -3.39 7.52 20.92
CA LYS A 69 -3.54 6.32 21.77
C LYS A 69 -2.64 6.42 23.02
N LYS A 70 -1.40 6.88 22.86
CA LYS A 70 -0.48 7.11 24.00
C LYS A 70 -0.97 8.20 24.94
N GLU A 71 -1.50 9.28 24.39
CA GLU A 71 -2.07 10.38 25.18
C GLU A 71 -3.33 9.95 25.94
N ILE A 72 -4.24 9.23 25.29
CA ILE A 72 -5.41 8.61 25.92
C ILE A 72 -4.96 7.70 27.07
N LYS A 73 -3.96 6.83 26.84
CA LYS A 73 -3.42 5.96 27.89
C LYS A 73 -2.87 6.76 29.07
N ASN A 74 -2.09 7.80 28.80
CA ASN A 74 -1.53 8.68 29.83
C ASN A 74 -2.62 9.43 30.61
N LEU A 75 -3.64 9.95 29.93
CA LEU A 75 -4.75 10.65 30.55
C LEU A 75 -5.61 9.70 31.37
N LYS A 76 -5.96 8.50 30.85
CA LYS A 76 -6.64 7.44 31.60
C LYS A 76 -5.86 7.05 32.86
N SER A 77 -4.54 6.88 32.76
CA SER A 77 -3.69 6.60 33.93
C SER A 77 -3.63 7.76 34.93
N LYS A 78 -3.71 9.01 34.47
CA LYS A 78 -3.80 10.17 35.37
C LYS A 78 -5.17 10.22 36.05
N ILE A 79 -6.26 10.03 35.30
CA ILE A 79 -7.63 10.01 35.84
C ILE A 79 -7.77 8.90 36.89
N SER A 80 -7.30 7.69 36.61
CA SER A 80 -7.30 6.59 37.59
C SER A 80 -6.50 6.91 38.87
N LYS A 81 -5.39 7.66 38.76
CA LYS A 81 -4.63 8.11 39.95
C LYS A 81 -5.33 9.19 40.79
N TYR A 82 -6.30 9.89 40.22
CA TYR A 82 -7.08 10.94 40.92
C TYR A 82 -8.53 10.51 41.17
N GLY A 83 -8.95 9.36 40.65
CA GLY A 83 -10.33 8.87 40.61
C GLY A 83 -10.47 7.49 41.23
N ASP A 84 -10.00 7.30 42.46
CA ASP A 84 -10.41 6.18 43.35
C ASP A 84 -11.89 6.31 43.77
N ASN A 85 -12.77 6.77 42.87
CA ASN A 85 -14.22 6.69 43.02
C ASN A 85 -14.83 6.43 41.63
N GLU A 86 -15.27 5.19 41.48
CA GLU A 86 -16.32 4.69 40.59
C GLU A 86 -15.97 4.29 39.14
N ASP A 87 -16.24 3.00 38.93
CA ASP A 87 -16.60 2.27 37.70
C ASP A 87 -15.49 1.68 36.82
N GLU A 88 -15.09 0.46 37.24
CA GLU A 88 -14.85 -0.66 36.32
C GLU A 88 -16.07 -0.87 35.42
N SER A 89 -15.87 -0.89 34.09
CA SER A 89 -16.16 -2.05 33.24
C SER A 89 -16.13 -1.69 31.74
N ASP A 90 -15.74 -2.68 30.95
CA ASP A 90 -16.00 -2.82 29.51
C ASP A 90 -15.20 -1.97 28.51
N GLU A 91 -14.11 -2.55 28.00
CA GLU A 91 -13.81 -2.59 26.54
C GLU A 91 -12.52 -3.39 26.19
N ASN A 92 -12.03 -4.27 27.09
CA ASN A 92 -10.79 -5.00 26.87
C ASN A 92 -10.89 -6.28 26.01
N GLU A 93 -12.00 -6.49 25.30
CA GLU A 93 -12.18 -7.66 24.42
C GLU A 93 -11.83 -7.41 22.94
N LYS A 94 -11.54 -6.18 22.50
CA LYS A 94 -11.19 -5.90 21.09
C LYS A 94 -9.69 -5.80 20.78
N GLU A 95 -8.82 -5.75 21.79
CA GLU A 95 -7.37 -5.59 21.58
C GLU A 95 -6.62 -6.90 21.21
N LYS A 96 -7.29 -8.05 21.15
CA LYS A 96 -6.66 -9.32 20.72
C LYS A 96 -6.76 -9.62 19.23
N GLU A 97 -7.78 -9.14 18.52
CA GLU A 97 -7.93 -9.45 17.08
C GLU A 97 -7.13 -8.50 16.16
N GLU A 98 -6.82 -7.27 16.59
CA GLU A 98 -6.03 -6.34 15.75
C GLU A 98 -4.52 -6.60 15.79
N ASN A 99 -4.00 -7.26 16.85
CA ASN A 99 -2.56 -7.53 16.99
C ASN A 99 -2.09 -8.80 16.24
N GLU A 100 -2.99 -9.67 15.78
CA GLU A 100 -2.61 -10.82 14.95
C GLU A 100 -2.44 -10.41 13.47
N ASN A 101 -3.19 -9.42 12.99
CA ASN A 101 -3.13 -8.97 11.59
C ASN A 101 -1.93 -8.07 11.23
N GLU A 102 -1.30 -7.41 12.21
CA GLU A 102 -0.05 -6.65 11.96
C GLU A 102 1.18 -7.58 11.83
N ASN A 103 1.17 -8.74 12.48
CA ASN A 103 2.29 -9.70 12.40
C ASN A 103 2.27 -10.57 11.13
N GLU A 104 1.10 -10.78 10.50
CA GLU A 104 1.04 -11.50 9.22
C GLU A 104 1.55 -10.63 8.05
N ASN A 105 1.28 -9.31 8.08
CA ASN A 105 1.69 -8.40 7.01
C ASN A 105 3.19 -8.04 7.00
N GLU A 106 3.87 -8.07 8.15
CA GLU A 106 5.34 -7.91 8.18
C GLU A 106 6.05 -9.19 7.72
N ASN A 107 5.51 -10.38 8.05
CA ASN A 107 6.09 -11.65 7.61
C ASN A 107 5.91 -11.92 6.10
N GLU A 108 4.81 -11.51 5.48
CA GLU A 108 4.64 -11.66 4.01
C GLU A 108 5.61 -10.78 3.22
N LYS A 109 5.90 -9.57 3.69
CA LYS A 109 6.85 -8.64 3.03
C LYS A 109 8.31 -9.04 3.16
N GLU A 110 8.69 -9.73 4.24
CA GLU A 110 10.04 -10.29 4.34
C GLU A 110 10.21 -11.52 3.43
N LYS A 111 9.14 -12.31 3.25
CA LYS A 111 9.17 -13.51 2.41
C LYS A 111 9.26 -13.22 0.91
N GLU A 112 8.53 -12.23 0.41
CA GLU A 112 8.62 -11.80 -1.00
C GLU A 112 10.03 -11.25 -1.34
N LYS A 113 10.70 -10.65 -0.35
CA LYS A 113 12.03 -10.05 -0.56
C LYS A 113 13.16 -11.08 -0.58
N GLU A 114 13.01 -12.17 0.17
CA GLU A 114 13.96 -13.31 0.12
C GLU A 114 13.78 -14.15 -1.16
N GLU A 115 12.56 -14.26 -1.69
CA GLU A 115 12.31 -14.97 -2.95
C GLU A 115 12.93 -14.21 -4.15
N GLU A 116 12.81 -12.88 -4.23
CA GLU A 116 13.43 -12.08 -5.30
C GLU A 116 14.97 -12.11 -5.28
N GLU A 117 15.61 -12.12 -4.10
CA GLU A 117 17.08 -12.23 -3.99
C GLU A 117 17.58 -13.63 -4.41
N SER A 118 16.80 -14.68 -4.17
CA SER A 118 17.18 -16.06 -4.54
C SER A 118 17.08 -16.34 -6.04
N GLU A 119 16.12 -15.73 -6.73
CA GLU A 119 15.95 -15.88 -8.19
C GLU A 119 17.03 -15.11 -8.98
N GLU A 120 17.46 -13.95 -8.48
CA GLU A 120 18.56 -13.19 -9.08
C GLU A 120 19.92 -13.89 -8.98
N ASP A 121 20.18 -14.63 -7.90
CA ASP A 121 21.43 -15.38 -7.73
C ASP A 121 21.45 -16.66 -8.60
N GLU A 122 20.30 -17.32 -8.80
CA GLU A 122 20.20 -18.46 -9.72
C GLU A 122 20.33 -18.07 -11.20
N GLU A 123 19.88 -16.88 -11.61
CA GLU A 123 20.09 -16.40 -12.99
C GLU A 123 21.55 -16.04 -13.25
N LYS A 124 22.27 -15.50 -12.26
CA LYS A 124 23.70 -15.16 -12.36
C LYS A 124 24.61 -16.39 -12.43
N GLU A 125 24.22 -17.53 -11.84
CA GLU A 125 24.99 -18.78 -11.95
C GLU A 125 24.78 -19.52 -13.30
N LYS A 126 23.65 -19.30 -13.98
CA LYS A 126 23.35 -19.96 -15.27
C LYS A 126 24.00 -19.25 -16.48
N GLU A 127 24.59 -18.07 -16.28
CA GLU A 127 25.24 -17.25 -17.32
C GLU A 127 26.79 -17.32 -17.33
N ASN A 128 27.41 -18.13 -16.46
CA ASN A 128 28.87 -18.36 -16.42
C ASN A 128 29.31 -19.75 -16.92
#